data_AF-W4LC11-F1
#
_entry.id   AF-W4LC11-F1
#
_cell.length_a   1.000
_cell.length_b   1.000
_cell.length_c   1.000
_cell.angle_alpha   90.00
_cell.angle_beta   90.00
_cell.angle_gamma   90.00
#
_symmetry.space_group_name_H-M   'P 1'
#
loop_
_entity.id
_entity.type
_entity.pdbx_description
1 polymer ?
#
loop_
_entity_poly.entity_id
_entity_poly.type
_entity_poly.pdbx_seq_one_letter_code
_entity_poly.pdbx_strand_id
1 'polypeptide(L)'
;METSHIELTPEQKDVLASLAQETGETASSLIDKVLDELQERLRATRMHEREAAEPSPAANVQRTASEVKEEVNKNAPSVLDIFRETWKAIPEEELAAMPEDGAEQVDHYIYGTPKRR
;
A
#
# COMPACT_ATOMS: atom_id res chain seq x y z
N MET A 1 -17.04 12.22 25.05
CA MET A 1 -16.68 10.84 24.66
C MET A 1 -17.70 10.42 23.61
N GLU A 2 -17.34 10.46 22.33
CA GLU A 2 -18.25 10.05 21.25
C GLU A 2 -18.33 8.52 21.27
N THR A 3 -19.48 7.99 21.68
CA THR A 3 -19.74 6.54 21.62
C THR A 3 -20.12 6.20 20.19
N SER A 4 -19.12 5.94 19.34
CA SER A 4 -19.35 5.47 17.97
C SER A 4 -20.07 4.12 18.03
N HIS A 5 -21.38 4.13 17.78
CA HIS A 5 -22.19 2.93 17.75
C HIS A 5 -21.94 2.21 16.41
N ILE A 6 -21.23 1.09 16.45
CA ILE A 6 -21.01 0.24 15.28
C ILE A 6 -22.15 -0.77 15.23
N GLU A 7 -22.98 -0.69 14.19
CA GLU A 7 -24.00 -1.71 13.95
C GLU A 7 -23.38 -2.91 13.24
N LEU A 8 -23.35 -4.05 13.93
CA LEU A 8 -22.92 -5.32 13.34
C LEU A 8 -24.04 -5.91 12.47
N THR A 9 -23.66 -6.35 11.28
CA THR A 9 -24.56 -7.11 10.39
C THR A 9 -24.97 -8.44 11.04
N PRO A 10 -26.10 -9.04 10.65
CA PRO A 10 -26.53 -10.34 11.18
C PRO A 10 -25.48 -11.44 10.99
N GLU A 11 -24.84 -11.49 9.83
CA GLU A 11 -23.77 -12.46 9.54
C GLU A 11 -22.56 -12.29 10.47
N GLN A 12 -22.15 -11.05 10.75
CA GLN A 12 -21.07 -10.77 11.70
C GLN A 12 -21.42 -11.20 13.13
N LYS A 13 -22.70 -11.08 13.53
CA LYS A 13 -23.17 -11.54 14.85
C LYS A 13 -23.15 -13.07 14.94
N ASP A 14 -23.56 -13.76 13.88
CA ASP A 14 -23.54 -15.23 13.84
C ASP A 14 -22.11 -15.79 13.89
N VAL A 15 -21.18 -15.16 13.18
CA VAL A 15 -19.75 -15.52 13.23
C VAL A 15 -19.17 -15.29 14.62
N LEU A 16 -19.43 -14.13 15.23
CA LEU A 16 -18.97 -13.84 16.60
C LEU A 16 -19.58 -14.78 17.64
N ALA A 17 -20.85 -15.16 17.47
CA ALA A 17 -21.52 -16.12 18.35
C ALA A 17 -20.89 -17.52 18.24
N SER A 18 -20.57 -17.95 17.02
CA SER A 18 -19.89 -19.23 16.77
C SER A 18 -18.49 -19.25 17.40
N LEU A 19 -17.72 -18.18 17.17
CA LEU A 19 -16.38 -18.03 17.75
C LEU A 19 -16.42 -17.94 19.29
N ALA A 20 -17.41 -17.25 19.86
CA ALA A 20 -17.60 -17.15 21.31
C ALA A 20 -17.91 -18.52 21.94
N GLN A 21 -18.69 -19.38 21.26
CA GLN A 21 -18.94 -20.74 21.73
C GLN A 21 -17.70 -21.62 21.67
N GLU A 22 -16.87 -21.47 20.63
CA GLU A 22 -15.66 -22.26 20.43
C GLU A 22 -14.52 -21.87 21.38
N THR A 23 -14.34 -20.57 21.61
CA THR A 23 -13.27 -20.03 22.48
C THR A 23 -13.69 -19.89 23.95
N GLY A 24 -15.00 -19.93 24.23
CA GLY A 24 -15.55 -19.70 25.57
C GLY A 24 -15.48 -18.23 26.03
N GLU A 25 -15.18 -17.31 25.13
CA GLU A 25 -15.01 -15.88 25.42
C GLU A 25 -16.26 -15.07 25.03
N THR A 26 -16.42 -13.88 25.60
CA THR A 26 -17.50 -12.98 25.19
C THR A 26 -17.17 -12.32 23.86
N ALA A 27 -18.20 -12.02 23.05
CA ALA A 27 -18.01 -11.31 21.79
C ALA A 27 -17.25 -9.98 21.94
N SER A 28 -17.45 -9.27 23.06
CA SER A 28 -16.69 -8.05 23.38
C SER A 28 -15.20 -8.32 23.56
N SER A 29 -14.84 -9.35 24.34
CA SER A 29 -13.42 -9.70 24.57
C SER A 29 -12.72 -10.14 23.28
N LEU A 30 -13.44 -10.79 22.37
CA LEU A 30 -12.91 -11.18 21.06
C LEU A 30 -12.66 -9.95 20.18
N ILE A 31 -13.60 -9.01 20.15
CA ILE A 31 -13.46 -7.74 19.41
C ILE A 31 -12.27 -6.94 19.97
N ASP A 32 -12.14 -6.82 21.28
CA ASP A 32 -11.04 -6.08 21.92
C ASP A 32 -9.68 -6.68 21.54
N LYS A 33 -9.53 -8.01 21.59
CA LYS A 33 -8.30 -8.70 21.17
C LYS A 33 -7.95 -8.48 19.71
N VAL A 34 -8.94 -8.58 18.81
CA VAL A 34 -8.72 -8.37 17.37
C VAL A 34 -8.32 -6.91 17.09
N LEU A 35 -8.92 -5.95 17.79
CA LEU A 35 -8.57 -4.54 17.66
C LEU A 35 -7.16 -4.26 18.19
N ASP A 36 -6.78 -4.85 19.33
CA ASP A 36 -5.42 -4.74 19.88
C ASP A 36 -4.38 -5.30 18.91
N GLU A 37 -4.63 -6.50 18.35
CA GLU A 37 -3.72 -7.11 17.38
C GLU A 37 -3.60 -6.29 16.10
N LEU A 38 -4.71 -5.77 15.58
CA LEU A 38 -4.70 -4.88 14.40
C LEU A 38 -3.93 -3.59 14.69
N GLN A 39 -4.10 -3.01 15.87
CA GLN A 39 -3.39 -1.80 16.27
C GLN A 39 -1.88 -2.05 16.41
N GLU A 40 -1.48 -3.20 16.96
CA GLU A 40 -0.07 -3.59 17.06
C GLU A 40 0.56 -3.79 15.68
N ARG A 41 -0.13 -4.48 14.76
CA ARG A 41 0.31 -4.62 13.36
C ARG A 41 0.49 -3.27 12.68
N LEU A 42 -0.48 -2.37 12.82
CA LEU A 42 -0.40 -1.01 12.27
C LEU A 42 0.75 -0.21 12.87
N ARG A 43 1.02 -0.34 14.17
CA ARG A 43 2.18 0.29 14.82
C ARG A 43 3.48 -0.30 14.29
N ALA A 44 3.58 -1.62 14.14
CA ALA A 44 4.75 -2.28 13.58
C ALA A 44 5.04 -1.80 12.15
N THR A 45 4.01 -1.65 11.31
CA THR A 45 4.13 -1.06 9.96
C THR A 45 4.64 0.37 10.03
N ARG A 46 4.08 1.22 10.91
CA ARG A 46 4.52 2.61 11.07
C ARG A 46 5.95 2.73 11.60
N MET A 47 6.40 1.80 12.44
CA MET A 47 7.78 1.79 12.94
C MET A 47 8.76 1.36 11.84
N HIS A 48 8.38 0.40 10.99
CA HIS A 48 9.14 0.08 9.75
C HIS A 48 9.23 1.28 8.80
N GLU A 49 8.15 2.07 8.68
CA GLU A 49 8.16 3.31 7.88
C GLU A 49 9.03 4.41 8.51
N ARG A 50 9.15 4.44 9.85
CA ARG A 50 9.91 5.48 10.57
C ARG A 50 11.40 5.22 10.66
N GLU A 51 11.85 3.97 10.70
CA GLU A 51 13.29 3.65 10.57
C GLU A 51 13.80 3.88 9.14
N ALA A 52 12.91 3.96 8.15
CA ALA A 52 13.24 4.25 6.75
C ALA A 52 13.18 5.75 6.37
N ALA A 53 12.83 6.65 7.29
CA ALA A 53 12.75 8.10 7.04
C ALA A 53 13.60 8.85 8.08
N GLU A 54 14.77 9.40 7.72
CA GLU A 54 14.93 10.65 6.94
C GLU A 54 16.26 10.71 6.14
N PRO A 55 16.35 11.47 5.01
CA PRO A 55 15.26 11.98 4.18
C PRO A 55 15.43 11.64 2.68
N SER A 56 14.35 11.21 2.03
CA SER A 56 14.10 11.55 0.62
C SER A 56 12.62 11.35 0.29
N PRO A 57 11.89 12.39 -0.17
CA PRO A 57 10.45 12.35 -0.35
C PRO A 57 10.05 11.71 -1.70
N ALA A 58 10.61 10.56 -2.06
CA ALA A 58 10.40 9.95 -3.38
C ALA A 58 10.03 8.45 -3.37
N ALA A 59 9.74 7.84 -2.21
CA ALA A 59 9.60 6.39 -2.10
C ALA A 59 8.20 5.92 -1.66
N ASN A 60 7.13 6.35 -2.35
CA ASN A 60 5.82 5.68 -2.26
C ASN A 60 5.51 4.84 -3.51
N VAL A 61 6.50 4.11 -4.04
CA VAL A 61 6.29 3.12 -5.11
C VAL A 61 6.47 1.68 -4.62
N GLN A 62 6.96 1.47 -3.40
CA GLN A 62 7.34 0.13 -2.91
C GLN A 62 6.28 -0.52 -2.01
N ARG A 63 4.98 -0.47 -2.36
CA ARG A 63 3.94 -1.19 -1.58
C ARG A 63 3.21 -2.31 -2.33
N THR A 64 3.83 -2.94 -3.33
CA THR A 64 3.25 -4.13 -3.97
C THR A 64 4.27 -5.26 -4.26
N ALA A 65 5.37 -5.36 -3.51
CA ALA A 65 6.36 -6.43 -3.73
C ALA A 65 6.50 -7.45 -2.59
N SER A 66 5.66 -7.38 -1.55
CA SER A 66 5.88 -8.20 -0.35
C SER A 66 4.66 -9.03 0.04
N GLU A 67 3.96 -9.60 -0.94
CA GLU A 67 3.17 -10.82 -0.71
C GLU A 67 2.95 -11.60 -2.01
N VAL A 68 4.03 -11.86 -2.75
CA VAL A 68 4.05 -12.95 -3.72
C VAL A 68 5.31 -13.76 -3.46
N LYS A 69 5.18 -14.73 -2.55
CA LYS A 69 6.13 -15.83 -2.41
C LYS A 69 5.86 -16.80 -3.56
N GLU A 70 6.14 -16.37 -4.79
CA GLU A 70 6.19 -17.26 -5.95
C GLU A 70 7.59 -17.23 -6.51
N GLU A 71 8.02 -18.40 -6.96
CA GLU A 71 9.37 -18.69 -7.43
C GLU A 71 9.80 -17.68 -8.49
N VAL A 72 10.68 -16.75 -8.10
CA VAL A 72 11.26 -15.78 -9.01
C VAL A 72 12.06 -16.55 -10.04
N ASN A 73 11.48 -16.69 -11.23
CA ASN A 73 12.15 -17.24 -12.39
C ASN A 73 13.40 -16.39 -12.66
N LYS A 74 14.57 -16.96 -12.41
CA LYS A 74 15.88 -16.30 -12.56
C LYS A 74 16.17 -15.89 -14.02
N ASN A 75 15.34 -16.34 -14.95
CA ASN A 75 15.41 -16.02 -16.38
C ASN A 75 14.35 -14.99 -16.82
N ALA A 76 13.51 -14.46 -15.93
CA ALA A 76 12.61 -13.38 -16.29
C ALA A 76 13.42 -12.10 -16.58
N PRO A 77 13.15 -11.38 -17.68
CA PRO A 77 13.80 -10.11 -17.96
C PRO A 77 13.49 -9.14 -16.81
N SER A 78 14.48 -8.34 -16.44
CA SER A 78 14.26 -7.35 -15.38
C SER A 78 13.22 -6.34 -15.85
N VAL A 79 12.50 -5.73 -14.90
CA VAL A 79 11.55 -4.65 -15.20
C VAL A 79 12.21 -3.53 -16.03
N LEU A 80 13.51 -3.30 -15.81
CA LEU A 80 14.30 -2.34 -16.59
C LEU A 80 14.54 -2.79 -18.04
N ASP A 81 14.71 -4.09 -18.27
CA ASP A 81 14.89 -4.62 -19.63
C ASP A 81 13.59 -4.53 -20.43
N ILE A 82 12.46 -4.84 -19.78
CA ILE A 82 11.13 -4.65 -20.36
C ILE A 82 10.93 -3.17 -20.70
N PHE A 83 11.24 -2.26 -19.78
CA PHE A 83 11.09 -0.82 -20.00
C PHE A 83 11.94 -0.33 -21.19
N ARG A 84 13.20 -0.78 -21.30
CA ARG A 84 14.08 -0.45 -22.43
C ARG A 84 13.56 -0.98 -23.75
N GLU A 85 12.99 -2.18 -23.77
CA GLU A 85 12.42 -2.76 -24.98
C GLU A 85 11.18 -1.97 -25.42
N THR A 86 10.28 -1.66 -24.49
CA THR A 86 9.09 -0.84 -24.77
C THR A 86 9.44 0.57 -25.21
N TRP A 87 10.51 1.16 -24.66
CA TRP A 87 10.93 2.52 -25.02
C TRP A 87 11.37 2.63 -26.49
N LYS A 88 11.98 1.58 -27.03
CA LYS A 88 12.39 1.51 -28.44
C LYS A 88 11.20 1.39 -29.40
N ALA A 89 10.04 0.98 -28.90
CA ALA A 89 8.83 0.82 -29.69
C ALA A 89 8.00 2.12 -29.79
N ILE A 90 8.41 3.20 -29.10
CA ILE A 90 7.70 4.48 -29.13
C ILE A 90 7.98 5.20 -30.47
N PRO A 91 6.95 5.64 -31.20
CA PRO A 91 7.13 6.40 -32.44
C PRO A 91 7.77 7.77 -32.20
N GLU A 92 8.56 8.26 -33.17
CA GLU A 92 9.24 9.56 -33.09
C GLU A 92 8.26 10.74 -32.93
N GLU A 93 7.05 10.63 -33.49
CA GLU A 93 6.00 11.64 -33.36
C GLU A 93 5.52 11.79 -31.90
N GLU A 94 5.43 10.70 -31.16
CA GLU A 94 5.06 10.72 -29.74
C GLU A 94 6.22 11.21 -28.87
N LEU A 95 7.46 10.81 -29.19
CA LEU A 95 8.65 11.33 -28.52
C LEU A 95 8.80 12.85 -28.70
N ALA A 96 8.45 13.38 -29.88
CA ALA A 96 8.48 14.82 -30.14
C ALA A 96 7.38 15.60 -29.41
N ALA A 97 6.27 14.93 -29.05
CA ALA A 97 5.20 15.51 -28.25
C ALA A 97 5.47 15.44 -26.73
N MET A 98 6.53 14.74 -26.30
CA MET A 98 6.91 14.67 -24.90
C MET A 98 7.52 16.00 -24.40
N PRO A 99 7.28 16.37 -23.14
CA PRO A 99 7.92 17.54 -22.54
C PRO A 99 9.43 17.32 -22.42
N GLU A 100 10.22 18.37 -22.69
CA GLU A 100 11.70 18.32 -22.64
C GLU A 100 12.25 17.84 -21.29
N ASP A 101 11.58 18.23 -20.20
CA ASP A 101 11.96 17.87 -18.82
C ASP A 101 11.37 16.52 -18.38
N GLY A 102 10.47 15.91 -19.17
CA GLY A 102 9.77 14.65 -18.84
C GLY A 102 8.84 14.73 -17.61
N ALA A 103 8.91 15.84 -16.86
CA ALA A 103 8.26 16.06 -15.58
C ALA A 103 7.29 17.24 -15.60
N GLU A 104 7.05 17.86 -16.75
CA GLU A 104 6.14 19.01 -16.86
C GLU A 104 4.68 18.60 -16.61
N GLN A 105 4.32 17.37 -16.96
CA GLN A 105 2.98 16.78 -16.73
C GLN A 105 2.90 15.96 -15.44
N VAL A 106 3.97 15.90 -14.67
CA VAL A 106 4.02 15.13 -13.42
C VAL A 106 3.48 16.01 -12.30
N ASP A 107 2.45 15.51 -11.61
CA ASP A 107 1.75 16.28 -10.57
C ASP A 107 2.71 16.79 -9.48
N HIS A 108 2.44 18.01 -9.00
CA HIS A 108 3.18 18.68 -7.93
C HIS A 108 3.37 17.81 -6.67
N TYR A 109 2.47 16.86 -6.42
CA TYR A 109 2.53 15.93 -5.30
C TYR A 109 3.76 15.01 -5.33
N ILE A 110 4.47 14.91 -6.44
CA ILE A 110 5.71 14.12 -6.55
C ILE A 110 6.94 14.90 -6.10
N TYR A 111 6.94 16.22 -6.19
CA TYR A 111 8.11 17.06 -5.85
C TYR A 111 7.99 17.77 -4.50
N GLY A 112 6.87 17.61 -3.78
CA GLY A 112 6.62 18.19 -2.45
C GLY A 112 6.58 19.71 -2.38
N THR A 113 6.98 20.42 -3.45
CA THR A 113 7.00 21.88 -3.56
C THR A 113 6.40 22.31 -4.91
N PRO A 114 5.60 23.38 -4.95
CA PRO A 114 4.94 23.79 -6.19
C PRO A 114 5.97 24.36 -7.17
N LYS A 115 5.89 23.95 -8.45
CA LYS A 115 6.68 24.54 -9.54
C LYS A 115 6.39 26.05 -9.57
N ARG A 116 7.40 26.86 -9.25
CA ARG A 116 7.30 28.33 -9.32
C ARG A 116 7.22 28.70 -10.81
N ARG A 117 6.11 29.31 -11.21
CA ARG A 117 5.96 30.00 -12.49
C ARG A 117 6.78 31.29 -12.50
#